data_AF-A0A970ZAN6-F1
#
_entry.id   AF-A0A970ZAN6-F1
#
_cell.length_a   1.000
_cell.length_b   1.000
_cell.length_c   1.000
_cell.angle_alpha   90.00
_cell.angle_beta   90.00
_cell.angle_gamma   90.00
#
_symmetry.space_group_name_H-M   'P 1'
#
loop_
_entity.id
_entity.type
_entity.pdbx_description
1 polymer ?
#
loop_
_entity_poly.entity_id
_entity_poly.type
_entity_poly.pdbx_seq_one_letter_code
_entity_poly.pdbx_strand_id
1 'polypeptide(L)'
;MLNTIDQVAAACAAAEPKIKQGAPTGGGGPLFASVLEQALQQEATARSVSLTAAPTGAGGLAQLPQRGSIEPMILAAAASGEAGDIEAALLMLCMTLQSEGAERELGPLMGVMASMVGQARTRSGGDEAMEGVRRTLMQADCAPAALGRVEARVFGAAQGTFLPDEAWKPTNPQICGRPGERSAERLDQVLDQFAVESAERYRAHRRTGSDTYCNIYVWDATSALGCEIPHYVDAATGAPRSYPDVAGAVELGANSLHDWLVSSGQTYGWREVSAAEAQALADQGYPAVTAWRNPNPARAGHVQMVRPSREGGYDPARGVAVAQAGARNSRYTYTSDVFGADALRAVRYFVHD
;
A
#
# COMPACT_ATOMS: atom_id res chain seq x y z
N MET A 1 26.51 -26.09 21.96
CA MET A 1 25.91 -24.89 21.35
C MET A 1 24.51 -25.25 20.95
N LEU A 2 23.51 -24.72 21.65
CA LEU A 2 22.10 -24.90 21.31
C LEU A 2 21.72 -23.84 20.26
N ASN A 3 20.93 -24.23 19.25
CA ASN A 3 20.53 -23.34 18.16
C ASN A 3 19.50 -22.32 18.67
N THR A 4 19.31 -21.21 17.95
CA THR A 4 18.58 -20.00 18.38
C THR A 4 17.17 -20.27 18.93
N ILE A 5 16.48 -21.30 18.44
CA ILE A 5 15.14 -21.70 18.91
C ILE A 5 15.20 -22.29 20.34
N ASP A 6 16.23 -23.08 20.65
CA ASP A 6 16.41 -23.69 21.98
C ASP A 6 16.80 -22.66 23.04
N GLN A 7 17.46 -21.57 22.63
CA GLN A 7 17.81 -20.46 23.52
C GLN A 7 16.59 -19.59 23.87
N VAL A 8 15.69 -19.37 22.91
CA VAL A 8 14.40 -18.69 23.12
C VAL A 8 13.46 -19.55 23.98
N ALA A 9 13.42 -20.87 23.73
CA ALA A 9 12.64 -21.80 24.54
C ALA A 9 13.14 -21.86 26.00
N ALA A 10 14.47 -21.84 26.22
CA ALA A 10 15.07 -21.79 27.56
C ALA A 10 14.79 -20.46 28.28
N ALA A 11 14.78 -19.34 27.56
CA ALA A 11 14.42 -18.03 28.10
C ALA A 11 12.94 -17.94 28.49
N CYS A 12 12.04 -18.51 27.69
CA CYS A 12 10.62 -18.61 28.01
C CYS A 12 10.34 -19.54 29.21
N ALA A 13 11.04 -20.68 29.30
CA ALA A 13 10.91 -21.61 30.43
C ALA A 13 11.43 -21.03 31.76
N ALA A 14 12.45 -20.16 31.72
CA ALA A 14 12.95 -19.45 32.89
C ALA A 14 12.00 -18.35 33.42
N ALA A 15 11.06 -17.88 32.58
CA ALA A 15 10.08 -16.85 32.95
C ALA A 15 8.81 -17.43 33.61
N GLU A 16 8.48 -18.70 33.36
CA GLU A 16 7.27 -19.37 33.88
C GLU A 16 7.11 -19.42 35.41
N PRO A 17 8.15 -19.65 36.25
CA PRO A 17 7.94 -19.73 37.69
C PRO A 17 7.67 -18.37 38.34
N LYS A 18 7.92 -17.24 37.65
CA LYS A 18 7.64 -15.88 38.16
C LYS A 18 6.19 -15.43 37.94
N ILE A 19 5.44 -16.12 37.08
CA ILE A 19 4.03 -15.79 36.77
C ILE A 19 3.06 -16.55 37.71
N LYS A 20 3.49 -17.65 38.34
CA LYS A 20 2.63 -18.52 39.17
C LYS A 20 2.62 -18.24 40.67
N GLN A 21 3.29 -17.21 41.18
CA GLN A 21 3.20 -16.81 42.59
C GLN A 21 2.56 -15.41 42.73
N GLY A 22 1.23 -15.40 42.92
CA GLY A 22 0.46 -14.39 43.67
C GLY A 22 0.48 -12.93 43.21
N ALA A 23 -0.63 -12.47 42.63
CA ALA A 23 -0.92 -11.07 42.25
C ALA A 23 -0.88 -10.06 43.45
N PRO A 24 -0.85 -8.73 43.21
CA PRO A 24 -2.12 -8.05 42.91
C PRO A 24 -2.05 -6.95 41.83
N THR A 25 -3.25 -6.63 41.36
CA THR A 25 -3.69 -5.57 40.45
C THR A 25 -2.97 -4.21 40.58
N GLY A 26 -2.45 -3.70 39.46
CA GLY A 26 -2.13 -2.28 39.26
C GLY A 26 -0.77 -2.00 38.61
N GLY A 27 -0.77 -1.41 37.41
CA GLY A 27 0.36 -0.68 36.81
C GLY A 27 1.55 -1.51 36.33
N GLY A 28 1.54 -1.91 35.06
CA GLY A 28 2.63 -2.67 34.42
C GLY A 28 3.22 -1.99 33.17
N GLY A 29 3.93 -0.89 33.35
CA GLY A 29 5.13 -0.54 32.57
C GLY A 29 6.30 -0.40 33.56
N PRO A 30 7.57 -0.13 33.21
CA PRO A 30 8.30 -0.10 31.94
C PRO A 30 9.42 -1.17 31.89
N LEU A 31 9.41 -2.14 32.82
CA LEU A 31 10.54 -3.05 33.07
C LEU A 31 10.82 -4.00 31.90
N PHE A 32 9.81 -4.59 31.27
CA PHE A 32 10.03 -5.54 30.16
C PHE A 32 10.56 -4.83 28.90
N ALA A 33 10.05 -3.64 28.60
CA ALA A 33 10.54 -2.81 27.50
C ALA A 33 11.99 -2.38 27.76
N SER A 34 12.32 -1.89 28.96
CA SER A 34 13.68 -1.45 29.29
C SER A 34 14.70 -2.60 29.29
N VAL A 35 14.29 -3.81 29.69
CA VAL A 35 15.16 -5.00 29.68
C VAL A 35 15.36 -5.51 28.25
N LEU A 36 14.33 -5.46 27.41
CA LEU A 36 14.43 -5.81 25.99
C LEU A 36 15.29 -4.80 25.22
N GLU A 37 15.13 -3.51 25.49
CA GLU A 37 15.90 -2.43 24.89
C GLU A 37 17.38 -2.50 25.31
N GLN A 38 17.67 -2.78 26.59
CA GLN A 38 19.04 -3.00 27.05
C GLN A 38 19.69 -4.26 26.44
N ALA A 39 18.93 -5.35 26.25
CA ALA A 39 19.43 -6.55 25.60
C ALA A 39 19.76 -6.31 24.12
N LEU A 40 18.90 -5.57 23.40
CA LEU A 40 19.13 -5.19 22.00
C LEU A 40 20.31 -4.23 21.84
N GLN A 41 20.47 -3.27 22.77
CA GLN A 41 21.58 -2.32 22.74
C GLN A 41 22.92 -3.01 23.04
N GLN A 42 22.96 -3.96 23.97
CA GLN A 42 24.14 -4.78 24.25
C GLN A 42 24.51 -5.68 23.07
N GLU A 43 23.53 -6.25 22.36
CA GLU A 43 23.78 -7.07 21.17
C GLU A 43 24.28 -6.22 19.98
N ALA A 44 23.73 -5.01 19.79
CA ALA A 44 24.21 -4.05 18.79
C ALA A 44 25.65 -3.60 19.07
N THR A 45 25.99 -3.36 20.34
CA THR A 45 27.34 -2.97 20.75
C THR A 45 28.33 -4.13 20.55
N ALA A 46 27.94 -5.36 20.90
CA ALA A 46 28.77 -6.55 20.68
C ALA A 46 29.05 -6.85 19.19
N ARG A 47 28.11 -6.52 18.28
CA ARG A 47 28.28 -6.66 16.82
C ARG A 47 29.00 -5.49 16.16
N SER A 48 29.06 -4.32 16.82
CA SER A 48 29.78 -3.14 16.31
C SER A 48 31.31 -3.24 16.46
N VAL A 49 31.82 -4.13 17.31
CA VAL A 49 33.27 -4.36 17.49
C VAL A 49 33.75 -5.44 16.55
N SER A 50 33.81 -5.16 15.24
CA SER A 50 34.81 -5.75 14.33
C SER A 50 34.73 -5.10 12.94
N LEU A 51 34.95 -3.79 12.85
CA LEU A 51 35.31 -3.13 11.59
C LEU A 51 36.61 -2.36 11.79
N THR A 52 37.72 -3.10 11.83
CA THR A 52 39.04 -2.53 11.60
C THR A 52 39.71 -3.25 10.45
N ALA A 53 40.12 -2.45 9.47
CA ALA A 53 41.02 -2.71 8.35
C ALA A 53 40.48 -3.54 7.17
N ALA A 54 40.24 -2.83 6.06
CA ALA A 54 40.28 -3.40 4.72
C ALA A 54 41.72 -3.80 4.34
N PRO A 55 41.94 -4.85 3.54
CA PRO A 55 43.11 -4.95 2.70
C PRO A 55 42.74 -4.57 1.26
N THR A 56 43.46 -3.58 0.75
CA THR A 56 43.65 -3.29 -0.67
C THR A 56 44.26 -4.49 -1.38
N GLY A 57 43.65 -4.97 -2.47
CA GLY A 57 44.25 -5.99 -3.32
C GLY A 57 43.39 -6.34 -4.53
N ALA A 58 43.93 -6.09 -5.73
CA ALA A 58 43.33 -6.45 -7.00
C ALA A 58 43.27 -7.99 -7.17
N GLY A 59 42.13 -8.48 -7.69
CA GLY A 59 41.98 -9.83 -8.23
C GLY A 59 40.95 -10.69 -7.50
N GLY A 60 39.90 -11.10 -8.22
CA GLY A 60 39.04 -12.22 -7.82
C GLY A 60 37.55 -11.96 -7.96
N LEU A 61 36.98 -12.35 -9.10
CA LEU A 61 35.55 -12.67 -9.20
C LEU A 61 35.28 -13.91 -8.35
N ALA A 62 34.71 -13.77 -7.15
CA ALA A 62 34.04 -14.85 -6.43
C ALA A 62 33.22 -14.33 -5.24
N GLN A 63 31.99 -14.86 -5.12
CA GLN A 63 31.04 -14.79 -3.99
C GLN A 63 30.09 -13.59 -3.96
N LEU A 64 28.92 -13.78 -4.60
CA LEU A 64 27.68 -13.09 -4.26
C LEU A 64 27.42 -13.20 -2.75
N PRO A 65 27.10 -12.11 -2.04
CA PRO A 65 26.76 -12.17 -0.64
C PRO A 65 25.39 -12.86 -0.47
N GLN A 66 25.29 -13.75 0.51
CA GLN A 66 24.05 -14.48 0.79
C GLN A 66 22.89 -13.53 1.15
N ARG A 67 21.66 -14.04 0.97
CA ARG A 67 20.31 -13.45 1.20
C ARG A 67 20.08 -12.67 2.52
N GLY A 68 21.05 -12.58 3.43
CA GLY A 68 20.97 -11.85 4.70
C GLY A 68 21.67 -10.48 4.73
N SER A 69 22.03 -9.89 3.58
CA SER A 69 22.95 -8.73 3.51
C SER A 69 22.30 -7.37 3.16
N ILE A 70 21.04 -7.33 2.71
CA ILE A 70 20.43 -6.09 2.20
C ILE A 70 19.77 -5.23 3.30
N GLU A 71 19.08 -5.86 4.24
CA GLU A 71 18.37 -5.19 5.34
C GLU A 71 19.26 -4.28 6.20
N PRO A 72 20.46 -4.70 6.66
CA PRO A 72 21.33 -3.80 7.43
C PRO A 72 21.86 -2.62 6.61
N MET A 73 22.01 -2.77 5.29
CA MET A 73 22.43 -1.67 4.40
C MET A 73 21.30 -0.67 4.19
N ILE A 74 20.06 -1.16 4.02
CA ILE A 74 18.87 -0.31 3.96
C ILE A 74 18.69 0.44 5.28
N LEU A 75 18.90 -0.22 6.42
CA LEU A 75 18.81 0.41 7.74
C LEU A 75 19.90 1.47 7.95
N ALA A 76 21.13 1.19 7.50
CA ALA A 76 22.22 2.16 7.55
C ALA A 76 21.94 3.38 6.67
N ALA A 77 21.47 3.17 5.44
CA ALA A 77 21.07 4.24 4.53
C ALA A 77 19.85 5.02 5.04
N ALA A 78 18.92 4.38 5.75
CA ALA A 78 17.80 5.05 6.40
C ALA A 78 18.26 5.94 7.58
N ALA A 79 19.29 5.51 8.30
CA ALA A 79 19.84 6.25 9.43
C ALA A 79 20.72 7.43 9.00
N SER A 80 21.51 7.28 7.94
CA SER A 80 22.36 8.36 7.44
C SER A 80 21.60 9.33 6.55
N GLY A 81 20.71 8.80 5.70
CA GLY A 81 20.04 9.56 4.65
C GLY A 81 21.00 10.13 3.60
N GLU A 82 22.29 9.78 3.61
CA GLU A 82 23.27 10.32 2.66
C GLU A 82 23.10 9.70 1.28
N ALA A 83 23.31 10.50 0.23
CA ALA A 83 23.04 10.08 -1.14
C ALA A 83 23.85 8.84 -1.56
N GLY A 84 25.10 8.74 -1.11
CA GLY A 84 25.97 7.59 -1.39
C GLY A 84 25.51 6.29 -0.73
N ASP A 85 24.94 6.36 0.48
CA ASP A 85 24.43 5.18 1.18
C ASP A 85 23.13 4.70 0.55
N ILE A 86 22.26 5.64 0.14
CA ILE A 86 21.03 5.35 -0.61
C ILE A 86 21.38 4.69 -1.95
N GLU A 87 22.39 5.18 -2.66
CA GLU A 87 22.86 4.61 -3.93
C GLU A 87 23.35 3.16 -3.74
N ALA A 88 24.21 2.91 -2.75
CA ALA A 88 24.73 1.57 -2.46
C ALA A 88 23.61 0.57 -2.13
N ALA A 89 22.64 0.99 -1.31
CA ALA A 89 21.48 0.17 -0.95
C ALA A 89 20.58 -0.13 -2.18
N LEU A 90 20.41 0.84 -3.09
CA LEU A 90 19.64 0.64 -4.33
C LEU A 90 20.32 -0.31 -5.31
N LEU A 91 21.65 -0.22 -5.46
CA LEU A 91 22.41 -1.14 -6.31
C LEU A 91 22.28 -2.58 -5.80
N MET A 92 22.41 -2.79 -4.49
CA MET A 92 22.20 -4.10 -3.88
C MET A 92 20.77 -4.63 -4.07
N LEU A 93 19.77 -3.75 -3.98
CA LEU A 93 18.38 -4.09 -4.29
C LEU A 93 18.22 -4.54 -5.74
N CYS A 94 18.78 -3.79 -6.70
CA CYS A 94 18.76 -4.15 -8.11
C CYS A 94 19.46 -5.47 -8.39
N MET A 95 20.58 -5.77 -7.72
CA MET A 95 21.27 -7.06 -7.85
C MET A 95 20.45 -8.21 -7.27
N THR A 96 19.75 -7.99 -6.16
CA THR A 96 18.95 -9.04 -5.50
C THR A 96 17.67 -9.35 -6.28
N LEU A 97 17.04 -8.33 -6.89
CA LEU A 97 15.86 -8.46 -7.74
C LEU A 97 16.10 -9.26 -9.04
N GLN A 98 17.35 -9.55 -9.38
CA GLN A 98 17.70 -10.39 -10.53
C GLN A 98 17.55 -11.89 -10.24
N SER A 99 17.36 -12.27 -8.98
CA SER A 99 17.11 -13.66 -8.61
C SER A 99 15.62 -14.02 -8.72
N GLU A 100 15.33 -15.21 -9.26
CA GLU A 100 13.95 -15.68 -9.42
C GLU A 100 13.24 -15.77 -8.05
N GLY A 101 12.03 -15.22 -7.96
CA GLY A 101 11.20 -15.26 -6.74
C GLY A 101 11.48 -14.17 -5.70
N ALA A 102 12.48 -13.30 -5.91
CA ALA A 102 12.82 -12.22 -4.98
C ALA A 102 11.72 -11.15 -4.81
N GLU A 103 10.78 -11.07 -5.76
CA GLU A 103 9.78 -10.01 -5.83
C GLU A 103 8.74 -10.04 -4.71
N ARG A 104 8.30 -11.23 -4.30
CA ARG A 104 7.33 -11.38 -3.21
C ARG A 104 7.93 -11.04 -1.84
N GLU A 105 9.24 -11.22 -1.70
CA GLU A 105 9.96 -11.02 -0.44
C GLU A 105 10.47 -9.58 -0.29
N LEU A 106 10.86 -8.91 -1.38
CA LEU A 106 11.51 -7.59 -1.36
C LEU A 106 10.55 -6.40 -1.53
N GLY A 107 9.25 -6.64 -1.78
CA GLY A 107 8.24 -5.58 -1.92
C GLY A 107 8.21 -4.58 -0.76
N PRO A 108 8.21 -5.01 0.52
CA PRO A 108 8.30 -4.12 1.66
C PRO A 108 9.57 -3.24 1.68
N LEU A 109 10.71 -3.81 1.25
CA LEU A 109 11.99 -3.10 1.20
C LEU A 109 12.00 -2.02 0.10
N MET A 110 11.37 -2.28 -1.04
CA MET A 110 11.17 -1.24 -2.07
C MET A 110 10.36 -0.05 -1.54
N GLY A 111 9.35 -0.31 -0.69
CA GLY A 111 8.56 0.74 -0.05
C GLY A 111 9.35 1.56 0.98
N VAL A 112 10.24 0.92 1.74
CA VAL A 112 11.16 1.62 2.66
C VAL A 112 12.11 2.53 1.87
N MET A 113 12.71 2.00 0.80
CA MET A 113 13.63 2.76 -0.06
C MET A 113 12.92 3.94 -0.75
N ALA A 114 11.67 3.76 -1.20
CA ALA A 114 10.84 4.84 -1.75
C ALA A 114 10.66 5.99 -0.74
N SER A 115 10.31 5.65 0.50
CA SER A 115 10.18 6.63 1.59
C SER A 115 11.50 7.37 1.86
N MET A 116 12.62 6.65 1.88
CA MET A 116 13.96 7.23 2.08
C MET A 116 14.34 8.21 0.97
N VAL A 117 14.12 7.84 -0.30
CA VAL A 117 14.34 8.74 -1.44
C VAL A 117 13.44 9.97 -1.33
N GLY A 118 12.17 9.80 -0.95
CA GLY A 118 11.25 10.92 -0.68
C GLY A 118 11.75 11.86 0.43
N GLN A 119 12.24 11.32 1.55
CA GLN A 119 12.81 12.11 2.65
C GLN A 119 14.14 12.77 2.30
N ALA A 120 14.95 12.16 1.43
CA ALA A 120 16.20 12.77 0.97
C ALA A 120 15.94 13.98 0.07
N ARG A 121 14.88 13.94 -0.75
CA ARG A 121 14.47 15.04 -1.63
C ARG A 121 14.06 16.32 -0.90
N THR A 122 13.46 16.20 0.29
CA THR A 122 13.00 17.37 1.06
C THR A 122 14.13 18.21 1.67
N ARG A 123 15.38 17.71 1.65
CA ARG A 123 16.56 18.46 2.10
C ARG A 123 17.00 19.48 1.05
N SER A 124 17.72 20.51 1.48
CA SER A 124 18.29 21.51 0.57
C SER A 124 19.24 20.85 -0.44
N GLY A 125 18.95 20.96 -1.74
CA GLY A 125 19.70 20.29 -2.81
C GLY A 125 19.42 18.79 -2.97
N GLY A 126 18.45 18.25 -2.21
CA GLY A 126 18.12 16.82 -2.19
C GLY A 126 17.55 16.30 -3.51
N ASP A 127 16.73 17.10 -4.21
CA ASP A 127 16.18 16.74 -5.51
C ASP A 127 17.27 16.51 -6.57
N GLU A 128 18.25 17.41 -6.66
CA GLU A 128 19.37 17.30 -7.60
C GLU A 128 20.26 16.10 -7.26
N ALA A 129 20.51 15.87 -5.96
CA ALA A 129 21.26 14.71 -5.48
C ALA A 129 20.56 13.39 -5.82
N MET A 130 19.24 13.28 -5.58
CA MET A 130 18.47 12.07 -5.86
C MET A 130 18.28 11.82 -7.36
N GLU A 131 18.24 12.87 -8.20
CA GLU A 131 18.29 12.71 -9.65
C GLU A 131 19.68 12.25 -10.13
N GLY A 132 20.75 12.67 -9.42
CA GLY A 132 22.09 12.12 -9.60
C GLY A 132 22.15 10.62 -9.32
N VAL A 133 21.66 10.20 -8.15
CA VAL A 133 21.59 8.78 -7.75
C VAL A 133 20.75 7.96 -8.75
N ARG A 134 19.59 8.49 -9.17
CA ARG A 134 18.75 7.86 -10.20
C ARG A 134 19.52 7.65 -11.50
N ARG A 135 20.21 8.68 -12.00
CA ARG A 135 21.01 8.58 -13.24
C ARG A 135 22.12 7.55 -13.14
N THR A 136 22.85 7.52 -12.01
CA THR A 136 23.92 6.52 -11.82
C THR A 136 23.35 5.11 -11.76
N LEU A 137 22.24 4.91 -11.04
CA LEU A 137 21.58 3.61 -10.96
C LEU A 137 21.08 3.11 -12.32
N MET A 138 20.50 3.97 -13.17
CA MET A 138 20.02 3.58 -14.50
C MET A 138 21.16 3.24 -15.47
N GLN A 139 22.40 3.57 -15.14
CA GLN A 139 23.60 3.19 -15.88
C GLN A 139 24.30 1.96 -15.29
N ALA A 140 23.81 1.41 -14.18
CA ALA A 140 24.39 0.25 -13.52
C ALA A 140 24.20 -1.02 -14.36
N ASP A 141 25.16 -1.95 -14.23
CA ASP A 141 25.13 -3.25 -14.89
C ASP A 141 24.16 -4.21 -14.18
N CYS A 142 22.88 -3.91 -14.30
CA CYS A 142 21.77 -4.67 -13.74
C CYS A 142 20.75 -5.00 -14.84
N ALA A 143 20.00 -6.09 -14.65
CA ALA A 143 18.97 -6.46 -15.62
C ALA A 143 17.96 -5.30 -15.81
N PRO A 144 17.62 -4.92 -17.07
CA PRO A 144 16.70 -3.81 -17.34
C PRO A 144 15.35 -3.91 -16.63
N ALA A 145 14.85 -5.13 -16.42
CA ALA A 145 13.62 -5.37 -15.65
C ALA A 145 13.76 -5.00 -14.16
N ALA A 146 14.91 -5.27 -13.54
CA ALA A 146 15.16 -4.89 -12.14
C ALA A 146 15.30 -3.37 -11.99
N LEU A 147 16.00 -2.73 -12.92
CA LEU A 147 16.14 -1.28 -12.97
C LEU A 147 14.78 -0.59 -13.17
N GLY A 148 13.97 -1.02 -14.14
CA GLY A 148 12.64 -0.44 -14.38
C GLY A 148 11.69 -0.59 -13.19
N ARG A 149 11.81 -1.68 -12.40
CA ARG A 149 11.01 -1.87 -11.17
C ARG A 149 11.42 -0.89 -10.07
N VAL A 150 12.72 -0.74 -9.83
CA VAL A 150 13.23 0.22 -8.84
C VAL A 150 12.92 1.65 -9.28
N GLU A 151 13.04 1.94 -10.57
CA GLU A 151 12.64 3.23 -11.15
C GLU A 151 11.18 3.56 -10.85
N ALA A 152 10.26 2.64 -11.16
CA ALA A 152 8.84 2.85 -10.97
C ALA A 152 8.44 2.95 -9.48
N ARG A 153 8.98 2.08 -8.62
CA ARG A 153 8.53 1.93 -7.24
C ARG A 153 9.28 2.80 -6.23
N VAL A 154 10.56 3.09 -6.47
CA VAL A 154 11.38 3.90 -5.56
C VAL A 154 11.42 5.35 -6.02
N PHE A 155 11.78 5.60 -7.28
CA PHE A 155 11.94 6.97 -7.78
C PHE A 155 10.64 7.57 -8.30
N GLY A 156 9.74 6.76 -8.85
CA GLY A 156 8.40 7.20 -9.22
C GLY A 156 7.57 7.61 -8.01
N ALA A 157 7.86 7.02 -6.83
CA ALA A 157 7.18 7.34 -5.58
C ALA A 157 7.70 8.63 -4.92
N ALA A 158 8.61 9.37 -5.57
CA ALA A 158 9.19 10.59 -5.03
C ALA A 158 8.81 11.84 -5.85
N GLN A 159 7.87 11.72 -6.78
CA GLN A 159 7.38 12.80 -7.66
C GLN A 159 5.87 13.06 -7.46
N GLY A 160 5.40 13.22 -6.22
CA GLY A 160 3.97 13.43 -6.01
C GLY A 160 3.11 12.24 -6.48
N THR A 161 1.79 12.34 -6.36
CA THR A 161 0.90 11.28 -6.83
C THR A 161 0.94 11.28 -8.36
N PHE A 162 1.49 10.22 -8.96
CA PHE A 162 1.47 10.07 -10.42
C PHE A 162 0.14 9.45 -10.86
N LEU A 163 -0.63 10.24 -11.61
CA LEU A 163 -1.92 9.84 -12.18
C LEU A 163 -1.82 9.82 -13.70
N PRO A 164 -1.65 8.66 -14.34
CA PRO A 164 -1.65 8.59 -15.79
C PRO A 164 -3.06 8.90 -16.32
N ASP A 165 -3.13 9.64 -17.41
CA ASP A 165 -4.38 9.91 -18.12
C ASP A 165 -5.02 8.62 -18.64
N GLU A 166 -4.22 7.59 -18.95
CA GLU A 166 -4.74 6.31 -19.39
C GLU A 166 -5.27 5.49 -18.21
N ALA A 167 -6.59 5.37 -18.15
CA ALA A 167 -7.32 4.67 -17.09
C ALA A 167 -6.88 3.21 -16.84
N TRP A 168 -6.34 2.53 -17.86
CA TRP A 168 -5.87 1.15 -17.76
C TRP A 168 -4.48 1.00 -17.12
N LYS A 169 -3.74 2.10 -16.95
CA LYS A 169 -2.44 2.09 -16.27
C LYS A 169 -2.65 2.32 -14.76
N PRO A 170 -1.89 1.63 -13.90
CA PRO A 170 -1.93 1.86 -12.47
C PRO A 170 -1.37 3.26 -12.11
N THR A 171 -1.88 3.81 -11.02
CA THR A 171 -1.35 5.04 -10.42
C THR A 171 -0.15 4.75 -9.52
N ASN A 172 0.58 5.81 -9.14
CA ASN A 172 1.58 5.72 -8.07
C ASN A 172 1.21 6.69 -6.93
N PRO A 173 0.36 6.24 -5.98
CA PRO A 173 -0.08 7.07 -4.88
C PRO A 173 1.06 7.36 -3.90
N GLN A 174 1.12 8.59 -3.39
CA GLN A 174 2.08 8.99 -2.35
C GLN A 174 1.56 8.70 -0.96
N ILE A 175 0.25 8.94 -0.79
CA ILE A 175 -0.41 8.72 0.48
C ILE A 175 -1.06 7.34 0.38
N CYS A 176 -0.55 6.41 1.18
CA CYS A 176 -1.11 5.08 1.27
C CYS A 176 -1.75 4.86 2.65
N GLY A 177 -2.78 4.02 2.68
CA GLY A 177 -3.33 3.43 3.89
C GLY A 177 -2.75 2.03 4.10
N ARG A 178 -2.60 1.61 5.35
CA ARG A 178 -2.17 0.25 5.70
C ARG A 178 -3.07 -0.33 6.80
N PRO A 179 -3.29 -1.65 6.82
CA PRO A 179 -3.85 -2.31 7.98
C PRO A 179 -3.04 -1.94 9.24
N GLY A 180 -3.68 -1.36 10.25
CA GLY A 180 -3.05 -0.87 11.49
C GLY A 180 -2.76 0.63 11.56
N GLU A 181 -2.82 1.37 10.45
CA GLU A 181 -2.64 2.84 10.38
C GLU A 181 -3.96 3.57 10.03
N ARG A 182 -5.09 2.92 10.27
CA ARG A 182 -6.42 3.42 9.88
C ARG A 182 -6.86 4.58 10.78
N SER A 183 -7.29 5.65 10.14
CA SER A 183 -7.94 6.82 10.75
C SER A 183 -8.81 7.50 9.70
N ALA A 184 -9.83 8.23 10.13
CA ALA A 184 -10.69 9.01 9.23
C ALA A 184 -9.83 9.99 8.40
N GLU A 185 -8.89 10.67 9.04
CA GLU A 185 -8.00 11.63 8.41
C GLU A 185 -7.12 10.97 7.34
N ARG A 186 -6.58 9.77 7.63
CA ARG A 186 -5.77 9.03 6.66
C ARG A 186 -6.61 8.62 5.45
N LEU A 187 -7.81 8.08 5.67
CA LEU A 187 -8.72 7.70 4.59
C LEU A 187 -9.04 8.92 3.71
N ASP A 188 -9.37 10.06 4.32
CA ASP A 188 -9.64 11.30 3.60
C ASP A 188 -8.43 11.79 2.78
N GLN A 189 -7.23 11.79 3.37
CA GLN A 189 -6.00 12.17 2.66
C GLN A 189 -5.71 11.27 1.46
N VAL A 190 -5.90 9.95 1.61
CA VAL A 190 -5.72 8.99 0.52
C VAL A 190 -6.71 9.27 -0.62
N LEU A 191 -7.97 9.55 -0.31
CA LEU A 191 -8.99 9.83 -1.33
C LEU A 191 -8.77 11.19 -2.01
N ASP A 192 -8.40 12.23 -1.25
CA ASP A 192 -8.19 13.58 -1.77
C ASP A 192 -6.99 13.68 -2.72
N GLN A 193 -5.97 12.83 -2.57
CA GLN A 193 -4.78 12.84 -3.44
C GLN A 193 -5.12 12.60 -4.92
N PHE A 194 -6.23 11.92 -5.18
CA PHE A 194 -6.68 11.59 -6.54
C PHE A 194 -7.39 12.75 -7.22
N ALA A 195 -7.72 13.82 -6.48
CA ALA A 195 -8.34 15.02 -7.01
C ALA A 195 -9.51 14.71 -7.97
N VAL A 196 -10.43 13.83 -7.54
CA VAL A 196 -11.44 13.18 -8.41
C VAL A 196 -12.28 14.16 -9.26
N GLU A 197 -12.47 15.38 -8.77
CA GLU A 197 -13.24 16.43 -9.46
C GLU A 197 -12.47 17.10 -10.62
N SER A 198 -11.13 17.11 -10.58
CA SER A 198 -10.30 17.89 -11.50
C SER A 198 -9.29 17.07 -12.29
N ALA A 199 -8.92 15.86 -11.83
CA ALA A 199 -7.97 15.02 -12.54
C ALA A 199 -8.54 14.52 -13.87
N GLU A 200 -7.78 14.73 -14.95
CA GLU A 200 -8.15 14.34 -16.33
C GLU A 200 -8.45 12.84 -16.45
N ARG A 201 -7.77 12.01 -15.65
CA ARG A 201 -7.99 10.56 -15.52
C ARG A 201 -9.46 10.19 -15.28
N TYR A 202 -10.19 10.99 -14.51
CA TYR A 202 -11.58 10.71 -14.13
C TYR A 202 -12.60 11.56 -14.89
N ARG A 203 -12.18 12.37 -15.86
CA ARG A 203 -13.08 13.28 -16.58
C ARG A 203 -14.16 12.47 -17.32
N ALA A 204 -15.40 12.62 -16.90
CA ALA A 204 -16.54 11.96 -17.53
C ALA A 204 -16.62 12.29 -19.03
N HIS A 205 -17.12 11.33 -19.81
CA HIS A 205 -17.51 11.50 -21.22
C HIS A 205 -16.36 11.85 -22.18
N ARG A 206 -15.10 11.69 -21.74
CA ARG A 206 -13.92 12.10 -22.52
C ARG A 206 -13.64 11.22 -23.73
N ARG A 207 -14.05 9.93 -23.74
CA ARG A 207 -13.78 9.01 -24.85
C ARG A 207 -14.99 8.75 -25.75
N THR A 208 -16.16 8.51 -25.16
CA THR A 208 -17.35 8.04 -25.90
C THR A 208 -18.59 8.90 -25.69
N GLY A 209 -18.48 10.01 -24.96
CA GLY A 209 -19.62 10.90 -24.67
C GLY A 209 -20.59 10.36 -23.60
N SER A 210 -20.33 9.15 -23.07
CA SER A 210 -21.18 8.45 -22.10
C SER A 210 -20.38 7.59 -21.11
N ASP A 211 -19.07 7.48 -21.31
CA ASP A 211 -18.14 6.80 -20.42
C ASP A 211 -17.98 7.53 -19.09
N THR A 212 -17.79 6.75 -18.03
CA THR A 212 -17.49 7.21 -16.67
C THR A 212 -16.42 6.32 -16.07
N TYR A 213 -15.77 6.77 -15.01
CA TYR A 213 -14.54 6.17 -14.50
C TYR A 213 -14.64 5.77 -13.03
N CYS A 214 -15.86 5.45 -12.59
CA CYS A 214 -16.16 5.15 -11.19
C CYS A 214 -15.41 3.91 -10.68
N ASN A 215 -15.32 2.86 -11.51
CA ASN A 215 -14.52 1.67 -11.22
C ASN A 215 -13.01 1.97 -11.18
N ILE A 216 -12.51 2.88 -12.02
CA ILE A 216 -11.09 3.27 -12.02
C ILE A 216 -10.74 4.07 -10.77
N TYR A 217 -11.59 5.00 -10.36
CA TYR A 217 -11.40 5.75 -9.11
C TYR A 217 -11.40 4.83 -7.89
N VAL A 218 -12.33 3.87 -7.83
CA VAL A 218 -12.37 2.86 -6.75
C VAL A 218 -11.13 1.96 -6.80
N TRP A 219 -10.69 1.53 -7.99
CA TRP A 219 -9.45 0.77 -8.13
C TRP A 219 -8.25 1.54 -7.58
N ASP A 220 -8.01 2.76 -8.06
CA ASP A 220 -6.87 3.57 -7.62
C ASP A 220 -6.87 3.81 -6.12
N ALA A 221 -8.04 4.19 -5.56
CA ALA A 221 -8.19 4.44 -4.14
C ALA A 221 -7.94 3.18 -3.30
N THR A 222 -8.52 2.04 -3.69
CA THR A 222 -8.36 0.80 -2.92
C THR A 222 -6.97 0.19 -3.05
N SER A 223 -6.30 0.36 -4.20
CA SER A 223 -4.88 0.03 -4.35
C SER A 223 -4.00 0.88 -3.42
N ALA A 224 -4.26 2.19 -3.31
CA ALA A 224 -3.55 3.07 -2.38
C ALA A 224 -3.81 2.72 -0.90
N LEU A 225 -4.99 2.19 -0.58
CA LEU A 225 -5.36 1.74 0.76
C LEU A 225 -4.84 0.32 1.09
N GLY A 226 -4.13 -0.33 0.16
CA GLY A 226 -3.58 -1.67 0.34
C GLY A 226 -4.64 -2.78 0.35
N CYS A 227 -5.82 -2.51 -0.18
CA CYS A 227 -6.99 -3.38 -0.16
C CYS A 227 -7.66 -3.45 -1.54
N GLU A 228 -6.86 -3.61 -2.59
CA GLU A 228 -7.29 -3.46 -3.98
C GLU A 228 -8.60 -4.21 -4.31
N ILE A 229 -9.58 -3.47 -4.83
CA ILE A 229 -10.64 -4.04 -5.65
C ILE A 229 -10.10 -4.12 -7.09
N PRO A 230 -10.06 -5.31 -7.70
CA PRO A 230 -9.34 -5.52 -8.94
C PRO A 230 -9.96 -4.75 -10.12
N HIS A 231 -9.10 -4.19 -10.96
CA HIS A 231 -9.49 -3.74 -12.29
C HIS A 231 -9.58 -4.90 -13.29
N TYR A 232 -8.71 -5.90 -13.13
CA TYR A 232 -8.65 -7.09 -13.97
C TYR A 232 -8.76 -8.36 -13.13
N VAL A 233 -9.47 -9.35 -13.66
CA VAL A 233 -9.56 -10.69 -13.05
C VAL A 233 -9.31 -11.77 -14.09
N ASP A 234 -8.87 -12.94 -13.62
CA ASP A 234 -8.80 -14.13 -14.42
C ASP A 234 -10.20 -14.57 -14.87
N ALA A 235 -10.37 -14.82 -16.17
CA ALA A 235 -11.68 -15.09 -16.78
C ALA A 235 -12.34 -16.38 -16.25
N ALA A 236 -11.54 -17.37 -15.82
CA ALA A 236 -12.04 -18.66 -15.40
C ALA A 236 -12.30 -18.72 -13.89
N THR A 237 -11.43 -18.08 -13.10
CA THR A 237 -11.42 -18.20 -11.64
C THR A 237 -11.94 -16.96 -10.91
N GLY A 238 -11.99 -15.80 -11.56
CA GLY A 238 -12.33 -14.53 -10.92
C GLY A 238 -11.23 -14.00 -9.98
N ALA A 239 -10.05 -14.62 -9.97
CA ALA A 239 -8.93 -14.16 -9.15
C ALA A 239 -8.34 -12.84 -9.69
N PRO A 240 -7.99 -11.86 -8.83
CA PRO A 240 -7.32 -10.63 -9.24
C PRO A 240 -6.09 -10.86 -10.12
N ARG A 241 -5.94 -10.01 -11.14
CA ARG A 241 -4.76 -9.93 -12.00
C ARG A 241 -4.23 -8.51 -11.99
N SER A 242 -2.91 -8.37 -11.84
CA SER A 242 -2.26 -7.06 -11.72
C SER A 242 -1.52 -6.68 -13.00
N TYR A 243 -1.61 -5.41 -13.38
CA TYR A 243 -0.82 -4.85 -14.46
C TYR A 243 0.70 -4.97 -14.16
N PRO A 244 1.56 -5.27 -15.16
CA PRO A 244 1.27 -5.47 -16.58
C PRO A 244 0.82 -6.89 -16.98
N ASP A 245 0.79 -7.86 -16.05
CA ASP A 245 0.42 -9.26 -16.33
C ASP A 245 -1.11 -9.48 -16.36
N VAL A 246 -1.74 -8.87 -17.35
CA VAL A 246 -3.21 -8.91 -17.58
C VAL A 246 -3.58 -9.61 -18.89
N ALA A 247 -2.64 -10.33 -19.50
CA ALA A 247 -2.90 -11.10 -20.71
C ALA A 247 -3.96 -12.18 -20.45
N GLY A 248 -5.06 -12.12 -21.20
CA GLY A 248 -6.21 -13.04 -21.03
C GLY A 248 -7.11 -12.72 -19.83
N ALA A 249 -6.84 -11.63 -19.09
CA ALA A 249 -7.69 -11.17 -18.02
C ALA A 249 -8.93 -10.43 -18.57
N VAL A 250 -9.98 -10.39 -17.76
CA VAL A 250 -11.22 -9.65 -18.02
C VAL A 250 -11.18 -8.37 -17.20
N GLU A 251 -11.46 -7.25 -17.85
CA GLU A 251 -11.64 -5.95 -17.20
C GLU A 251 -13.00 -5.87 -16.50
N LEU A 252 -13.02 -5.39 -15.26
CA LEU A 252 -14.25 -5.20 -14.50
C LEU A 252 -14.82 -3.78 -14.68
N GLY A 253 -15.95 -3.70 -15.39
CA GLY A 253 -16.85 -2.55 -15.29
C GLY A 253 -17.67 -2.59 -14.00
N ALA A 254 -18.41 -1.51 -13.69
CA ALA A 254 -19.12 -1.38 -12.40
C ALA A 254 -20.12 -2.52 -12.09
N ASN A 255 -20.84 -3.05 -13.08
CA ASN A 255 -21.74 -4.19 -12.88
C ASN A 255 -20.96 -5.47 -12.50
N SER A 256 -19.88 -5.75 -13.24
CA SER A 256 -19.06 -6.94 -13.00
C SER A 256 -18.25 -6.82 -11.70
N LEU A 257 -17.83 -5.62 -11.33
CA LEU A 257 -17.18 -5.32 -10.04
C LEU A 257 -18.15 -5.56 -8.87
N HIS A 258 -19.41 -5.13 -8.99
CA HIS A 258 -20.45 -5.51 -8.03
C HIS A 258 -20.56 -7.04 -7.94
N ASP A 259 -20.69 -7.74 -9.06
CA ASP A 259 -20.83 -9.21 -9.05
C ASP A 259 -19.59 -9.89 -8.43
N TRP A 260 -18.39 -9.33 -8.64
CA TRP A 260 -17.15 -9.78 -8.02
C TRP A 260 -17.12 -9.56 -6.50
N LEU A 261 -17.52 -8.38 -6.00
CA LEU A 261 -17.60 -8.10 -4.56
C LEU A 261 -18.53 -9.09 -3.84
N VAL A 262 -19.64 -9.45 -4.50
CA VAL A 262 -20.65 -10.36 -3.95
C VAL A 262 -20.18 -11.81 -3.91
N SER A 263 -19.50 -12.26 -4.97
CA SER A 263 -19.12 -13.66 -5.15
C SER A 263 -17.74 -14.00 -4.59
N SER A 264 -16.81 -13.05 -4.69
CA SER A 264 -15.38 -13.26 -4.46
C SER A 264 -14.80 -12.31 -3.42
N GLY A 265 -15.43 -11.14 -3.20
CA GLY A 265 -14.91 -10.09 -2.34
C GLY A 265 -14.51 -10.56 -0.95
N GLN A 266 -15.30 -11.44 -0.33
CA GLN A 266 -15.03 -11.95 1.02
C GLN A 266 -13.69 -12.72 1.09
N THR A 267 -13.34 -13.47 0.04
CA THR A 267 -12.03 -14.16 -0.06
C THR A 267 -10.86 -13.18 -0.05
N TYR A 268 -11.09 -11.94 -0.48
CA TYR A 268 -10.11 -10.87 -0.57
C TYR A 268 -10.36 -9.76 0.48
N GLY A 269 -11.00 -10.10 1.60
CA GLY A 269 -11.16 -9.19 2.75
C GLY A 269 -12.34 -8.22 2.65
N TRP A 270 -13.11 -8.24 1.57
CA TRP A 270 -14.29 -7.38 1.39
C TRP A 270 -15.56 -8.06 1.89
N ARG A 271 -16.14 -7.53 2.95
CA ARG A 271 -17.36 -8.03 3.59
C ARG A 271 -18.53 -7.10 3.29
N GLU A 272 -19.68 -7.67 2.93
CA GLU A 272 -20.91 -6.89 2.81
C GLU A 272 -21.42 -6.45 4.19
N VAL A 273 -21.88 -5.21 4.26
CA VAL A 273 -22.39 -4.56 5.48
C VAL A 273 -23.64 -3.72 5.20
N SER A 274 -24.29 -3.25 6.25
CA SER A 274 -25.35 -2.24 6.12
C SER A 274 -24.78 -0.86 5.78
N ALA A 275 -25.62 0.04 5.25
CA ALA A 275 -25.23 1.43 4.98
C ALA A 275 -24.72 2.15 6.24
N ALA A 276 -25.42 1.97 7.37
CA ALA A 276 -25.04 2.57 8.65
C ALA A 276 -23.69 2.06 9.15
N GLU A 277 -23.44 0.76 9.00
CA GLU A 277 -22.18 0.14 9.38
C GLU A 277 -21.03 0.57 8.46
N ALA A 278 -21.26 0.66 7.14
CA ALA A 278 -20.26 1.18 6.20
C ALA A 278 -19.82 2.59 6.55
N GLN A 279 -20.77 3.48 6.87
CA GLN A 279 -20.45 4.84 7.31
C GLN A 279 -19.67 4.82 8.63
N ALA A 280 -20.14 4.08 9.64
CA ALA A 280 -19.48 4.03 10.95
C ALA A 280 -18.04 3.48 10.87
N LEU A 281 -17.78 2.53 9.96
CA LEU A 281 -16.45 1.99 9.72
C LEU A 281 -15.57 2.96 8.92
N ALA A 282 -16.13 3.65 7.92
CA ALA A 282 -15.41 4.72 7.23
C ALA A 282 -15.04 5.88 8.17
N ASP A 283 -15.91 6.23 9.12
CA ASP A 283 -15.64 7.23 10.18
C ASP A 283 -14.50 6.81 11.11
N GLN A 284 -14.11 5.53 11.11
CA GLN A 284 -12.96 4.98 11.82
C GLN A 284 -11.74 4.75 10.89
N GLY A 285 -11.84 5.12 9.61
CA GLY A 285 -10.79 4.98 8.61
C GLY A 285 -10.73 3.64 7.90
N TYR A 286 -11.75 2.79 8.03
CA TYR A 286 -11.83 1.53 7.28
C TYR A 286 -12.24 1.81 5.83
N PRO A 287 -11.53 1.26 4.83
CA PRO A 287 -11.94 1.36 3.44
C PRO A 287 -13.33 0.75 3.25
N ALA A 288 -14.25 1.53 2.69
CA ALA A 288 -15.60 1.10 2.41
C ALA A 288 -16.04 1.61 1.04
N VAL A 289 -16.87 0.83 0.35
CA VAL A 289 -17.38 1.15 -0.98
C VAL A 289 -18.88 0.93 -1.08
N THR A 290 -19.51 1.72 -1.94
CA THR A 290 -20.86 1.43 -2.45
C THR A 290 -20.73 0.68 -3.77
N ALA A 291 -21.64 -0.24 -4.03
CA ALA A 291 -21.77 -0.90 -5.31
C ALA A 291 -23.25 -1.07 -5.69
N TRP A 292 -23.60 -0.56 -6.86
CA TRP A 292 -24.92 -0.70 -7.45
C TRP A 292 -24.81 -1.33 -8.82
N ARG A 293 -25.51 -2.45 -8.99
CA ARG A 293 -25.65 -3.12 -10.27
C ARG A 293 -26.88 -2.60 -11.00
N ASN A 294 -26.72 -2.21 -12.25
CA ASN A 294 -27.85 -1.79 -13.07
C ASN A 294 -28.77 -3.00 -13.36
N PRO A 295 -30.09 -2.88 -13.13
CA PRO A 295 -31.03 -3.93 -13.52
C PRO A 295 -31.02 -4.21 -15.03
N ASN A 296 -30.69 -3.19 -15.85
CA ASN A 296 -30.44 -3.38 -17.27
C ASN A 296 -28.93 -3.66 -17.50
N PRO A 297 -28.54 -4.88 -17.91
CA PRO A 297 -27.13 -5.25 -18.06
C PRO A 297 -26.42 -4.51 -19.19
N ALA A 298 -27.15 -3.93 -20.15
CA ALA A 298 -26.58 -3.11 -21.22
C ALA A 298 -26.20 -1.69 -20.75
N ARG A 299 -26.55 -1.31 -19.52
CA ARG A 299 -26.20 -0.02 -18.92
C ARG A 299 -25.21 -0.22 -17.79
N ALA A 300 -24.30 0.74 -17.63
CA ALA A 300 -23.32 0.72 -16.55
C ALA A 300 -24.01 0.77 -15.16
N GLY A 301 -23.44 0.02 -14.22
CA GLY A 301 -23.69 0.19 -12.79
C GLY A 301 -22.93 1.38 -12.24
N HIS A 302 -22.77 1.44 -10.92
CA HIS A 302 -21.99 2.49 -10.27
C HIS A 302 -21.33 1.99 -8.99
N VAL A 303 -20.11 2.48 -8.72
CA VAL A 303 -19.34 2.18 -7.51
C VAL A 303 -18.71 3.46 -6.99
N GLN A 304 -18.55 3.59 -5.68
CA GLN A 304 -18.07 4.82 -5.05
C GLN A 304 -17.26 4.49 -3.79
N MET A 305 -16.31 5.37 -3.44
CA MET A 305 -15.63 5.28 -2.15
C MET A 305 -16.49 5.95 -1.08
N VAL A 306 -16.73 5.28 0.03
CA VAL A 306 -17.37 5.89 1.21
C VAL A 306 -16.33 6.76 1.92
N ARG A 307 -16.74 7.96 2.33
CA ARG A 307 -15.90 8.90 3.08
C ARG A 307 -16.35 8.97 4.55
N PRO A 308 -15.45 9.32 5.47
CA PRO A 308 -15.83 9.78 6.80
C PRO A 308 -16.90 10.87 6.73
N SER A 309 -17.90 10.78 7.60
CA SER A 309 -19.00 11.73 7.71
C SER A 309 -18.51 13.02 8.35
N ARG A 310 -18.77 14.15 7.69
CA ARG A 310 -18.52 15.49 8.26
C ARG A 310 -19.52 15.89 9.33
N GLU A 311 -20.65 15.18 9.43
CA GLU A 311 -21.79 15.56 10.30
C GLU A 311 -22.07 14.51 11.38
N GLY A 312 -21.09 13.69 11.73
CA GLY A 312 -21.15 12.84 12.92
C GLY A 312 -21.90 11.52 12.74
N GLY A 313 -21.93 10.96 11.52
CA GLY A 313 -22.37 9.58 11.27
C GLY A 313 -23.34 9.43 10.10
N TYR A 314 -24.07 8.31 10.12
CA TYR A 314 -25.05 7.93 9.09
C TYR A 314 -26.39 8.65 9.25
N ASP A 315 -26.89 9.21 8.16
CA ASP A 315 -28.22 9.79 8.06
C ASP A 315 -29.05 9.00 7.03
N PRO A 316 -30.10 8.27 7.44
CA PRO A 316 -30.94 7.50 6.51
C PRO A 316 -31.60 8.31 5.40
N ALA A 317 -31.84 9.61 5.60
CA ALA A 317 -32.44 10.47 4.58
C ALA A 317 -31.43 10.83 3.47
N ARG A 318 -30.13 10.86 3.81
CA ARG A 318 -29.05 11.18 2.88
C ARG A 318 -28.34 9.95 2.34
N GLY A 319 -28.28 8.87 3.12
CA GLY A 319 -27.40 7.74 2.87
C GLY A 319 -25.97 7.99 3.36
N VAL A 320 -25.00 7.25 2.83
CA VAL A 320 -23.59 7.38 3.23
C VAL A 320 -22.90 8.51 2.45
N ALA A 321 -21.91 9.15 3.08
CA ALA A 321 -21.03 10.11 2.45
C ALA A 321 -20.07 9.41 1.48
N VAL A 322 -19.88 9.95 0.28
CA VAL A 322 -19.12 9.31 -0.79
C VAL A 322 -18.30 10.30 -1.61
N ALA A 323 -17.21 9.79 -2.19
CA ALA A 323 -16.53 10.38 -3.35
C ALA A 323 -16.73 9.49 -4.58
N GLN A 324 -16.89 10.10 -5.76
CA GLN A 324 -17.27 9.37 -6.96
C GLN A 324 -16.78 10.01 -8.27
N ALA A 325 -16.58 9.14 -9.27
CA ALA A 325 -16.21 9.47 -10.65
C ALA A 325 -17.26 8.97 -11.68
N GLY A 326 -18.50 9.45 -11.54
CA GLY A 326 -19.65 9.14 -12.38
C GLY A 326 -19.85 10.17 -13.50
N ALA A 327 -21.12 10.43 -13.86
CA ALA A 327 -21.43 11.47 -14.85
C ALA A 327 -21.11 12.90 -14.34
N ARG A 328 -21.10 13.07 -13.01
CA ARG A 328 -20.65 14.27 -12.33
C ARG A 328 -19.73 13.88 -11.19
N ASN A 329 -18.43 14.12 -11.33
CA ASN A 329 -17.48 13.80 -10.28
C ASN A 329 -17.75 14.66 -9.04
N SER A 330 -17.54 14.07 -7.88
CA SER A 330 -17.64 14.77 -6.60
C SER A 330 -16.64 14.21 -5.61
N ARG A 331 -15.93 15.11 -4.92
CA ARG A 331 -15.04 14.74 -3.82
C ARG A 331 -15.81 14.42 -2.54
N TYR A 332 -17.05 14.91 -2.42
CA TYR A 332 -17.90 14.68 -1.26
C TYR A 332 -19.37 14.96 -1.60
N THR A 333 -20.22 13.96 -1.50
CA THR A 333 -21.68 14.03 -1.69
C THR A 333 -22.32 12.89 -0.89
N TYR A 334 -23.64 12.75 -0.94
CA TYR A 334 -24.32 11.59 -0.34
C TYR A 334 -24.92 10.69 -1.41
N THR A 335 -25.14 9.40 -1.10
CA THR A 335 -25.71 8.46 -2.07
C THR A 335 -27.09 8.86 -2.56
N SER A 336 -27.89 9.56 -1.76
CA SER A 336 -29.18 10.14 -2.20
C SER A 336 -29.07 11.25 -3.25
N ASP A 337 -27.94 11.96 -3.33
CA ASP A 337 -27.69 12.97 -4.38
C ASP A 337 -27.30 12.31 -5.71
N VAL A 338 -26.83 11.06 -5.65
CA VAL A 338 -26.28 10.31 -6.79
C VAL A 338 -27.33 9.36 -7.38
N PHE A 339 -28.14 8.74 -6.52
CA PHE A 339 -29.13 7.75 -6.90
C PHE A 339 -30.56 8.25 -6.69
N GLY A 340 -31.44 7.96 -7.65
CA GLY A 340 -32.88 8.02 -7.39
C GLY A 340 -33.31 6.98 -6.35
N ALA A 341 -34.46 7.20 -5.71
CA ALA A 341 -34.94 6.41 -4.56
C ALA A 341 -34.93 4.88 -4.80
N ASP A 342 -35.34 4.41 -5.99
CA ASP A 342 -35.36 2.98 -6.30
C ASP A 342 -33.95 2.40 -6.42
N ALA A 343 -33.04 3.11 -7.08
CA ALA A 343 -31.65 2.68 -7.21
C ALA A 343 -30.93 2.70 -5.85
N LEU A 344 -31.20 3.71 -5.02
CA LEU A 344 -30.62 3.86 -3.68
C LEU A 344 -30.93 2.65 -2.78
N ARG A 345 -32.15 2.09 -2.87
CA ARG A 345 -32.55 0.89 -2.12
C ARG A 345 -31.83 -0.38 -2.56
N ALA A 346 -31.29 -0.39 -3.77
CA ALA A 346 -30.54 -1.51 -4.35
C ALA A 346 -29.02 -1.35 -4.21
N VAL A 347 -28.54 -0.24 -3.63
CA VAL A 347 -27.11 -0.04 -3.34
C VAL A 347 -26.69 -1.02 -2.25
N ARG A 348 -25.58 -1.73 -2.49
CA ARG A 348 -24.93 -2.59 -1.52
C ARG A 348 -23.65 -1.92 -1.02
N TYR A 349 -23.22 -2.29 0.17
CA TYR A 349 -22.10 -1.66 0.86
C TYR A 349 -21.10 -2.72 1.29
N PHE A 350 -19.82 -2.46 1.08
CA PHE A 350 -18.76 -3.40 1.41
C PHE A 350 -17.65 -2.67 2.17
N VAL A 351 -17.07 -3.33 3.16
CA VAL A 351 -15.95 -2.83 3.96
C VAL A 351 -14.80 -3.83 3.87
N HIS A 352 -13.57 -3.32 3.83
CA HIS A 352 -12.39 -4.14 3.96
C HIS A 352 -11.90 -4.17 5.41
N ASP A 353 -11.76 -5.36 5.97
CA ASP A 353 -11.33 -5.59 7.36
C ASP A 353 -9.83 -5.41 7.58
#